data_AF-A0A645ADP6-F1
#
_entry.id   AF-A0A645ADP6-F1
#
_cell.length_a   1.000
_cell.length_b   1.000
_cell.length_c   1.000
_cell.angle_alpha   90.00
_cell.angle_beta   90.00
_cell.angle_gamma   90.00
#
_symmetry.space_group_name_H-M   'P 1'
#
loop_
_entity.id
_entity.type
_entity.pdbx_description
1 polymer ?
#
loop_
_entity_poly.entity_id
_entity_poly.type
_entity_poly.pdbx_seq_one_letter_code
_entity_poly.pdbx_strand_id
1 'polypeptide(L)'
;MEQALAVADAYAAEHLEIHTRDADALAQRVTNAGAIFIGTWSPVSLGDYLAGSTHVLPTGGGAKHSSGLNVKSFLRAVHLIRYQQGATDAVAKDVIAFAESEDLPSHGNALRVRVEDPDGSRA
;
A
#
# COMPACT_ATOMS: atom_id res chain seq x y z
N MET A 1 10.73 -15.52 23.38
CA MET A 1 10.25 -15.52 21.98
C MET A 1 9.80 -14.14 21.55
N GLU A 2 8.99 -13.45 22.33
CA GLU A 2 8.58 -12.05 22.07
C GLU A 2 9.74 -11.11 21.70
N GLN A 3 10.83 -11.12 22.47
CA GLN A 3 12.01 -10.32 22.17
C GLN A 3 12.67 -10.70 20.83
N ALA A 4 12.66 -11.98 20.46
CA ALA A 4 13.23 -12.43 19.20
C ALA A 4 12.41 -11.93 18.00
N LEU A 5 11.07 -11.97 18.11
CA LEU A 5 10.18 -11.36 17.11
C LEU A 5 10.40 -9.85 17.01
N ALA A 6 10.47 -9.15 18.15
CA ALA A 6 10.73 -7.71 18.17
C ALA A 6 12.07 -7.35 17.51
N VAL A 7 13.12 -8.16 17.75
CA VAL A 7 14.42 -7.98 17.08
C VAL A 7 14.33 -8.29 15.59
N ALA A 8 13.68 -9.37 15.19
CA ALA A 8 13.52 -9.73 13.78
C ALA A 8 12.79 -8.63 13.00
N ASP A 9 11.68 -8.12 13.54
CA ASP A 9 10.91 -7.03 12.93
C ASP A 9 11.68 -5.69 12.93
N ALA A 10 12.43 -5.40 13.99
CA ALA A 10 13.26 -4.19 14.04
C ALA A 10 14.44 -4.25 13.05
N TYR A 11 14.99 -5.46 12.85
CA TYR A 11 16.09 -5.71 11.91
C TYR A 11 15.63 -5.69 10.45
N ALA A 12 14.43 -6.21 10.18
CA ALA A 12 13.79 -6.22 8.86
C ALA A 12 14.68 -6.90 7.79
N ALA A 13 14.94 -8.18 7.99
CA ALA A 13 15.83 -8.97 7.14
C ALA A 13 15.32 -9.07 5.70
N GLU A 14 16.27 -9.21 4.76
CA GLU A 14 15.98 -9.62 3.38
C GLU A 14 15.35 -11.03 3.38
N HIS A 15 16.02 -11.98 4.03
CA HIS A 15 15.56 -13.35 4.24
C HIS A 15 15.50 -13.67 5.73
N LEU A 16 14.39 -14.24 6.20
CA LEU A 16 14.23 -14.68 7.59
C LEU A 16 13.91 -16.18 7.63
N GLU A 17 14.80 -16.98 8.22
CA GLU A 17 14.51 -18.38 8.54
C GLU A 17 14.01 -18.53 9.99
N ILE A 18 12.95 -19.31 10.18
CA ILE A 18 12.37 -19.58 11.49
C ILE A 18 12.46 -21.08 11.80
N HIS A 19 13.44 -21.43 12.64
CA HIS A 19 13.68 -22.79 13.12
C HIS A 19 13.28 -22.91 14.59
N THR A 20 12.00 -23.15 14.85
CA THR A 20 11.44 -23.33 16.21
C THR A 20 10.36 -24.40 16.22
N ARG A 21 9.88 -24.80 17.41
CA ARG A 21 8.80 -25.79 17.52
C ARG A 21 7.45 -25.31 16.97
N ASP A 22 7.17 -24.01 17.09
CA ASP A 22 5.90 -23.38 16.68
C ASP A 22 6.13 -22.40 15.51
N ALA A 23 6.95 -22.81 14.53
CA ALA A 23 7.48 -21.92 13.49
C ALA A 23 6.37 -21.23 12.67
N ASP A 24 5.32 -21.96 12.28
CA ASP A 24 4.18 -21.41 11.54
C ASP A 24 3.47 -20.28 12.30
N ALA A 25 3.22 -20.48 13.60
CA ALA A 25 2.55 -19.49 14.45
C ALA A 25 3.42 -18.24 14.65
N LEU A 26 4.74 -18.39 14.71
CA LEU A 26 5.66 -17.27 14.83
C LEU A 26 5.85 -16.53 13.52
N ALA A 27 5.90 -17.24 12.38
CA ALA A 27 6.02 -16.64 11.05
C ALA A 27 4.87 -15.67 10.76
N GLN A 28 3.65 -16.02 11.16
CA GLN A 28 2.46 -15.17 10.98
C GLN A 28 2.51 -13.85 11.79
N ARG A 29 3.42 -13.76 12.77
CA ARG A 29 3.55 -12.58 13.64
C ARG A 29 4.62 -11.61 13.18
N VAL A 30 5.49 -12.02 12.25
CA VAL A 30 6.52 -11.16 11.66
C VAL A 30 5.86 -10.19 10.69
N THR A 31 6.15 -8.91 10.85
CA THR A 31 5.64 -7.85 9.97
C THR A 31 6.69 -7.33 8.99
N ASN A 32 7.99 -7.45 9.32
CA ASN A 32 9.08 -6.93 8.49
C ASN A 32 10.08 -8.03 8.10
N ALA A 33 9.89 -8.62 6.92
CA ALA A 33 10.87 -9.48 6.26
C ALA A 33 10.62 -9.48 4.74
N GLY A 34 11.67 -9.61 3.93
CA GLY A 34 11.51 -9.74 2.47
C GLY A 34 10.87 -11.07 2.10
N ALA A 35 11.37 -12.18 2.65
CA ALA A 35 10.77 -13.51 2.58
C ALA A 35 10.99 -14.28 3.89
N ILE A 36 10.01 -15.09 4.27
CA ILE A 36 10.04 -15.91 5.49
C ILE A 36 10.07 -17.39 5.10
N PHE A 37 11.03 -18.11 5.65
CA PHE A 37 11.31 -19.51 5.42
C PHE A 37 11.02 -20.29 6.70
N ILE A 38 10.07 -21.23 6.63
CA ILE A 38 9.46 -21.83 7.82
C ILE A 38 9.94 -23.27 7.99
N GLY A 39 10.70 -23.52 9.07
CA GLY A 39 11.11 -24.86 9.48
C GLY A 39 12.28 -25.46 8.70
N THR A 40 12.69 -26.65 9.14
CA THR A 40 13.94 -27.31 8.73
C THR A 40 14.05 -27.62 7.24
N TRP A 41 12.92 -27.80 6.56
CA TRP A 41 12.88 -28.25 5.16
C TRP A 41 12.65 -27.13 4.14
N SER A 42 12.73 -25.87 4.58
CA SER A 42 12.55 -24.70 3.73
C SER A 42 13.80 -23.81 3.77
N PRO A 43 14.97 -24.26 3.28
CA PRO A 43 16.16 -23.42 3.27
C PRO A 43 15.99 -22.24 2.31
N VAL A 44 16.67 -21.12 2.57
CA VAL A 44 16.69 -19.94 1.67
C VAL A 44 17.02 -20.33 0.22
N SER A 45 17.95 -21.27 0.03
CA SER A 45 18.34 -21.75 -1.30
C SER A 45 17.17 -22.30 -2.12
N LEU A 46 16.14 -22.87 -1.48
CA LEU A 46 14.94 -23.29 -2.20
C LEU A 46 14.19 -22.07 -2.77
N GLY A 47 14.08 -21.00 -1.98
CA GLY A 47 13.50 -19.72 -2.37
C GLY A 47 14.24 -19.02 -3.50
N ASP A 48 15.58 -19.08 -3.45
CA ASP A 48 16.44 -18.44 -4.45
C ASP A 48 16.30 -19.03 -5.85
N TYR A 49 15.88 -20.29 -5.96
CA TYR A 49 15.92 -21.02 -7.23
C TYR A 49 14.58 -21.57 -7.71
N LEU A 50 13.80 -22.24 -6.85
CA LEU A 50 12.70 -23.09 -7.32
C LEU A 50 11.39 -23.00 -6.53
N ALA A 51 11.34 -22.27 -5.41
CA ALA A 51 10.09 -22.11 -4.65
C ALA A 51 9.01 -21.31 -5.42
N GLY A 52 9.41 -20.55 -6.44
CA GLY A 52 8.52 -19.73 -7.27
C GLY A 52 8.32 -18.30 -6.76
N SER A 53 8.74 -17.99 -5.53
CA SER A 53 8.90 -16.61 -5.05
C SER A 53 10.02 -15.88 -5.80
N THR A 54 9.97 -14.55 -5.83
CA THR A 54 11.14 -13.76 -6.26
C THR A 54 12.24 -13.83 -5.20
N HIS A 55 13.50 -13.78 -5.63
CA HIS A 55 14.64 -13.53 -4.75
C HIS A 55 15.15 -12.08 -4.83
N VAL A 56 14.47 -11.21 -5.59
CA VAL A 56 14.81 -9.78 -5.66
C VAL A 56 14.08 -9.09 -4.51
N LEU A 57 14.73 -9.05 -3.35
CA LEU A 57 14.17 -8.61 -2.09
C LEU A 57 14.85 -7.33 -1.57
N PRO A 58 14.17 -6.56 -0.69
CA PRO A 58 14.76 -5.37 -0.09
C PRO A 58 15.84 -5.72 0.94
N THR A 59 17.02 -5.10 0.79
CA THR A 59 18.16 -5.24 1.70
C THR A 59 18.29 -4.04 2.65
N GLY A 60 19.23 -4.10 3.61
CA GLY A 60 19.58 -2.95 4.46
C GLY A 60 18.44 -2.45 5.37
N GLY A 61 17.49 -3.32 5.74
CA GLY A 61 16.30 -2.95 6.51
C GLY A 61 15.14 -2.42 5.66
N GLY A 62 15.24 -2.44 4.33
CA GLY A 62 14.20 -1.97 3.42
C GLY A 62 12.87 -2.74 3.52
N ALA A 63 12.86 -3.95 4.10
CA ALA A 63 11.64 -4.72 4.33
C ALA A 63 10.63 -4.02 5.27
N LYS A 64 11.01 -2.92 5.94
CA LYS A 64 10.08 -2.07 6.72
C LYS A 64 9.06 -1.32 5.88
N HIS A 65 9.35 -1.09 4.60
CA HIS A 65 8.51 -0.24 3.75
C HIS A 65 8.44 -0.70 2.29
N SER A 66 9.32 -1.60 1.88
CA SER A 66 9.37 -2.12 0.51
C SER A 66 9.02 -3.60 0.50
N SER A 67 8.31 -4.00 -0.55
CA SER A 67 8.13 -5.42 -0.88
C SER A 67 9.24 -5.91 -1.80
N GLY A 68 9.41 -7.24 -1.87
CA GLY A 68 10.13 -7.87 -2.97
C GLY A 68 9.50 -7.55 -4.33
N LEU A 69 10.29 -7.73 -5.38
CA LEU A 69 9.86 -7.54 -6.77
C LEU A 69 8.62 -8.41 -7.07
N ASN A 70 7.58 -7.81 -7.62
CA ASN A 70 6.37 -8.54 -7.99
C ASN A 70 5.74 -7.95 -9.25
N VAL A 71 4.67 -8.57 -9.73
CA VAL A 71 3.99 -8.10 -10.95
C VAL A 71 3.57 -6.63 -10.86
N LYS A 72 3.17 -6.13 -9.68
CA LYS A 72 2.77 -4.72 -9.51
C LYS A 72 3.95 -3.76 -9.67
N SER A 73 5.18 -4.21 -9.45
CA SER A 73 6.40 -3.41 -9.70
C SER A 73 6.54 -3.02 -11.18
N PHE A 74 5.88 -3.75 -12.09
CA PHE A 74 5.89 -3.49 -13.54
C PHE A 74 4.56 -2.91 -14.05
N LEU A 75 3.60 -2.68 -13.17
CA LEU A 75 2.30 -2.11 -13.51
C LEU A 75 2.20 -0.67 -13.01
N ARG A 76 1.32 0.11 -13.64
CA ARG A 76 0.96 1.45 -13.18
C ARG A 76 -0.51 1.47 -12.82
N ALA A 77 -0.83 1.85 -11.59
CA ALA A 77 -2.22 2.09 -11.17
C ALA A 77 -2.72 3.40 -11.80
N VAL A 78 -3.91 3.38 -12.40
CA VAL A 78 -4.60 4.56 -12.92
C VAL A 78 -5.99 4.61 -12.31
N HIS A 79 -6.32 5.69 -11.63
CA HIS A 79 -7.62 5.86 -10.98
C HIS A 79 -8.60 6.49 -11.97
N LEU A 80 -9.76 5.84 -12.16
CA LEU A 80 -10.86 6.37 -12.95
C LEU A 80 -11.96 6.85 -12.00
N ILE A 81 -12.25 8.14 -12.03
CA ILE A 81 -13.21 8.77 -11.12
C ILE A 81 -14.36 9.35 -11.95
N ARG A 82 -15.59 8.95 -11.63
CA ARG A 82 -16.82 9.45 -12.26
C ARG A 82 -17.83 9.78 -11.18
N TYR A 83 -18.37 10.99 -11.24
CA TYR A 83 -19.49 11.43 -10.42
C TYR A 83 -20.71 11.64 -11.32
N GLN A 84 -21.88 11.27 -10.80
CA GLN A 84 -23.15 11.76 -11.35
C GLN A 84 -23.38 13.19 -10.85
N GLN A 85 -24.23 13.94 -11.53
CA GLN A 85 -24.50 15.34 -11.16
C GLN A 85 -24.93 15.47 -9.70
N GLY A 86 -25.97 14.75 -9.25
CA GLY A 86 -26.46 14.87 -7.88
C GLY A 86 -25.42 14.50 -6.80
N ALA A 87 -24.45 13.64 -7.12
CA ALA A 87 -23.33 13.35 -6.21
C ALA A 87 -22.32 14.49 -6.16
N THR A 88 -22.08 15.18 -7.29
CA THR A 88 -21.26 16.40 -7.33
C THR A 88 -21.92 17.51 -6.52
N ASP A 89 -23.22 17.72 -6.72
CA ASP A 89 -24.00 18.75 -6.03
C ASP A 89 -23.98 18.54 -4.52
N ALA A 90 -24.10 17.28 -4.07
CA ALA A 90 -24.09 16.92 -2.65
C ALA A 90 -22.79 17.25 -1.92
N VAL A 91 -21.64 17.26 -2.63
CA VAL A 91 -20.32 17.52 -2.02
C VAL A 91 -19.73 18.89 -2.37
N ALA A 92 -20.33 19.60 -3.32
CA ALA A 92 -19.77 20.83 -3.88
C ALA A 92 -19.50 21.89 -2.81
N LYS A 93 -20.43 22.10 -1.89
CA LYS A 93 -20.29 23.08 -0.80
C LYS A 93 -19.05 22.79 0.06
N ASP A 94 -18.83 21.53 0.42
CA ASP A 94 -17.71 21.14 1.28
C ASP A 94 -16.38 21.28 0.54
N VAL A 95 -16.33 20.83 -0.72
CA VAL A 95 -15.14 20.99 -1.58
C VAL A 95 -14.79 22.46 -1.81
N ILE A 96 -15.79 23.32 -2.00
CA ILE A 96 -15.59 24.77 -2.13
C ILE A 96 -15.03 25.34 -0.82
N ALA A 97 -15.57 24.96 0.34
CA ALA A 97 -15.09 25.42 1.63
C ALA A 97 -13.63 25.00 1.88
N PHE A 98 -13.26 23.75 1.54
CA PHE A 98 -11.86 23.32 1.58
C PHE A 98 -10.98 24.16 0.67
N ALA A 99 -11.39 24.36 -0.58
CA ALA A 99 -10.63 25.15 -1.54
C ALA A 99 -10.42 26.61 -1.10
N GLU A 100 -11.40 27.21 -0.41
CA GLU A 100 -11.25 28.54 0.19
C GLU A 100 -10.29 28.53 1.39
N SER A 101 -10.39 27.53 2.27
CA SER A 101 -9.51 27.41 3.44
C SER A 101 -8.03 27.14 3.07
N GLU A 102 -7.80 26.53 1.92
CA GLU A 102 -6.46 26.22 1.39
C GLU A 102 -5.92 27.32 0.45
N ASP A 103 -6.65 28.42 0.26
CA ASP A 103 -6.32 29.51 -0.67
C ASP A 103 -6.12 29.04 -2.12
N LEU A 104 -6.99 28.10 -2.56
CA LEU A 104 -7.04 27.51 -3.90
C LEU A 104 -8.33 27.90 -4.64
N PRO A 105 -8.57 29.19 -4.94
CA PRO A 105 -9.87 29.68 -5.44
C PRO A 105 -10.31 29.03 -6.76
N SER A 106 -9.36 28.68 -7.64
CA SER A 106 -9.64 27.99 -8.90
C SER A 106 -10.23 26.59 -8.73
N HIS A 107 -9.86 25.87 -7.65
CA HIS A 107 -10.42 24.55 -7.35
C HIS A 107 -11.89 24.67 -6.94
N GLY A 108 -12.21 25.60 -6.04
CA GLY A 108 -13.60 25.89 -5.67
C GLY A 108 -14.40 26.40 -6.87
N ASN A 109 -13.81 27.25 -7.71
CA ASN A 109 -14.49 27.77 -8.90
C ASN A 109 -14.89 26.66 -9.88
N ALA A 110 -14.06 25.61 -10.02
CA ALA A 110 -14.40 24.47 -10.86
C ALA A 110 -15.70 23.77 -10.41
N LEU A 111 -16.03 23.79 -9.13
CA LEU A 111 -17.31 23.29 -8.61
C LEU A 111 -18.42 24.33 -8.73
N ARG A 112 -18.16 25.60 -8.39
CA ARG A 112 -19.15 26.70 -8.49
C ARG A 112 -19.76 26.79 -9.89
N VAL A 113 -18.94 26.82 -10.95
CA VAL A 113 -19.46 26.86 -12.34
C VAL A 113 -20.29 25.64 -12.72
N ARG A 114 -20.13 24.51 -12.00
CA ARG A 114 -20.93 23.30 -12.21
C ARG A 114 -22.21 23.26 -11.38
N VAL A 115 -22.29 23.94 -10.24
CA VAL A 115 -23.50 23.90 -9.39
C VAL A 115 -24.35 25.17 -9.47
N GLU A 116 -23.76 26.30 -9.88
CA GLU A 116 -24.40 27.61 -9.95
C GLU A 116 -24.85 27.98 -11.38
N ASP A 117 -25.35 27.03 -12.18
CA ASP A 117 -25.89 27.37 -13.50
C ASP A 117 -27.21 28.17 -13.37
N PRO A 118 -27.25 29.47 -13.69
CA PRO A 118 -28.43 30.30 -13.46
C PRO A 118 -29.51 30.13 -14.54
N ASP A 119 -29.17 29.58 -15.71
CA ASP A 119 -30.03 29.59 -16.90
C ASP A 119 -30.79 28.27 -17.11
N GLY A 120 -30.62 27.29 -16.22
CA GLY A 120 -31.35 26.01 -16.26
C GLY A 120 -31.16 25.21 -17.55
N SER A 121 -30.18 25.56 -18.40
CA SER A 121 -30.02 25.02 -19.75
C SER A 121 -29.21 23.71 -19.79
N ARG A 122 -29.31 22.86 -18.77
CA ARG A 122 -28.51 21.63 -18.74
C ARG A 122 -29.32 20.42 -19.19
N ALA A 123 -28.82 19.84 -20.28
CA ALA A 123 -29.24 18.61 -20.94
C ALA A 123 -29.07 17.36 -20.07
#